data_AF-A0A954ETC5-F1
#
_entry.id   AF-A0A954ETC5-F1
#
_cell.length_a   1.000
_cell.length_b   1.000
_cell.length_c   1.000
_cell.angle_alpha   90.00
_cell.angle_beta   90.00
_cell.angle_gamma   90.00
#
_symmetry.space_group_name_H-M   'P 1'
#
loop_
_entity.id
_entity.type
_entity.pdbx_description
1 polymer ?
#
loop_
_entity_poly.entity_id
_entity_poly.type
_entity_poly.pdbx_seq_one_letter_code
_entity_poly.pdbx_strand_id
1 'polypeptide(L)'
;MWLFLFGTAVGVLGGLLGIGGGIALVPGLMYFFGFSQQQAQGTSLAVMIPPIGIFAAYVYYRNGYVQIPVVGWVAAGFIVGALGGAKLIPFVPLPVLRVSFGALLLYTGFLFILNPAASKSAAAMPSAIATILTLILGRILGKKLAEKRKAIPPPSSEIEYHI
;
A
#
# COMPACT_ATOMS: atom_id res chain seq x y z
N MET A 1 5.97 -17.60 -12.99
CA MET A 1 7.19 -16.79 -12.73
C MET A 1 6.85 -15.39 -12.21
N TRP A 2 6.15 -14.54 -12.97
CA TRP A 2 5.85 -13.14 -12.57
C TRP A 2 5.01 -12.98 -11.29
N LEU A 3 4.02 -13.85 -11.08
CA LEU A 3 3.21 -13.85 -9.84
C LEU A 3 4.04 -14.13 -8.59
N PHE A 4 5.06 -14.99 -8.69
CA PHE A 4 5.95 -15.31 -7.59
C PHE A 4 6.82 -14.10 -7.23
N LEU A 5 7.44 -13.45 -8.22
CA LEU A 5 8.24 -12.23 -7.99
C LEU A 5 7.39 -11.10 -7.40
N PHE A 6 6.17 -10.92 -7.93
CA PHE A 6 5.22 -9.94 -7.41
C PHE A 6 4.80 -10.25 -5.97
N GLY A 7 4.44 -11.51 -5.68
CA GLY A 7 4.08 -11.97 -4.34
C GLY A 7 5.20 -11.78 -3.33
N THR A 8 6.46 -12.05 -3.73
CA THR A 8 7.64 -11.80 -2.89
C THR A 8 7.81 -10.32 -2.60
N ALA A 9 7.73 -9.45 -3.61
CA ALA A 9 7.84 -8.01 -3.42
C ALA A 9 6.74 -7.46 -2.49
N VAL A 10 5.49 -7.91 -2.67
CA VAL A 10 4.37 -7.51 -1.82
C VAL A 10 4.50 -8.09 -0.41
N GLY A 11 5.01 -9.32 -0.26
CA GLY A 11 5.27 -9.93 1.04
C GLY A 11 6.32 -9.17 1.84
N VAL A 12 7.41 -8.74 1.18
CA VAL A 12 8.46 -7.90 1.78
C VAL A 12 7.86 -6.56 2.24
N LEU A 13 7.11 -5.87 1.38
CA LEU A 13 6.44 -4.61 1.75
C LEU A 13 5.41 -4.81 2.87
N GLY A 14 4.63 -5.89 2.81
CA GLY A 14 3.58 -6.21 3.77
C GLY A 14 4.13 -6.51 5.17
N GLY A 15 5.25 -7.24 5.25
CA GLY A 15 5.94 -7.54 6.50
C GLY A 15 6.66 -6.31 7.10
N LEU A 16 7.23 -5.46 6.25
CA LEU A 16 7.94 -4.25 6.69
C LEU A 16 7.01 -3.13 7.14
N LEU A 17 5.84 -3.00 6.51
CA LEU A 17 4.84 -1.98 6.87
C LEU A 17 3.79 -2.47 7.88
N GLY A 18 3.71 -3.79 8.14
CA GLY A 18 2.69 -4.38 9.02
C GLY A 18 1.26 -4.34 8.47
N ILE A 19 1.09 -3.96 7.20
CA ILE A 19 -0.21 -3.80 6.53
C ILE A 19 -0.75 -5.15 5.99
N GLY A 20 0.10 -6.17 5.89
CA GLY A 20 -0.25 -7.47 5.34
C GLY A 20 -0.32 -7.53 3.81
N GLY A 21 0.17 -6.52 3.09
CA GLY A 21 0.36 -6.57 1.63
C GLY A 21 -0.89 -6.40 0.76
N GLY A 22 -2.11 -6.58 1.31
CA GLY A 22 -3.35 -6.51 0.54
C GLY A 22 -3.62 -5.17 -0.16
N ILE A 23 -3.15 -4.06 0.40
CA ILE A 23 -3.23 -2.72 -0.22
C ILE A 23 -2.52 -2.68 -1.58
N ALA A 24 -1.41 -3.40 -1.72
CA ALA A 24 -0.66 -3.49 -2.98
C ALA A 24 -1.11 -4.70 -3.82
N LEU A 25 -1.44 -5.83 -3.18
CA LEU A 25 -1.78 -7.07 -3.86
C LEU A 25 -3.09 -6.97 -4.65
N VAL A 26 -4.14 -6.38 -4.07
CA VAL A 26 -5.46 -6.26 -4.72
C VAL A 26 -5.39 -5.45 -6.03
N PRO A 27 -4.93 -4.18 -6.03
CA PRO A 27 -4.82 -3.43 -7.29
C PRO A 27 -3.81 -4.07 -8.24
N GLY A 28 -2.73 -4.66 -7.74
CA GLY A 28 -1.75 -5.32 -8.61
C GLY A 28 -2.33 -6.54 -9.34
N LEU A 29 -3.09 -7.40 -8.65
CA LEU A 29 -3.79 -8.53 -9.26
C LEU A 29 -4.83 -8.07 -10.28
N MET A 30 -5.53 -6.97 -10.01
CA MET A 30 -6.51 -6.43 -10.95
C MET A 30 -5.87 -5.83 -12.20
N TYR A 31 -4.92 -4.91 -12.02
CA TYR A 31 -4.40 -4.10 -13.12
C TYR A 31 -3.29 -4.79 -13.91
N PHE A 32 -2.46 -5.63 -13.26
CA PHE A 32 -1.35 -6.32 -13.94
C PHE A 32 -1.67 -7.77 -14.31
N PHE A 33 -2.61 -8.41 -13.61
CA PHE A 33 -2.93 -9.83 -13.82
C PHE A 33 -4.39 -10.05 -14.27
N GLY A 34 -5.20 -9.01 -14.41
CA GLY A 34 -6.55 -9.08 -14.97
C GLY A 34 -7.60 -9.74 -14.08
N PHE A 35 -7.34 -9.86 -12.77
CA PHE A 35 -8.30 -10.46 -11.83
C PHE A 35 -9.52 -9.56 -11.67
N SER A 36 -10.70 -10.16 -11.50
CA SER A 36 -11.87 -9.41 -11.05
C SER A 36 -11.65 -8.85 -9.64
N GLN A 37 -12.37 -7.80 -9.26
CA GLN A 37 -12.26 -7.20 -7.93
C GLN A 37 -12.44 -8.25 -6.81
N GLN A 38 -13.47 -9.11 -6.91
CA GLN A 38 -13.71 -10.15 -5.92
C GLN A 38 -12.60 -11.22 -5.92
N GLN A 39 -12.12 -11.62 -7.10
CA GLN A 39 -11.03 -12.60 -7.21
C GLN A 39 -9.74 -12.06 -6.60
N ALA A 40 -9.39 -10.80 -6.88
CA ALA A 40 -8.20 -10.16 -6.34
C ALA A 40 -8.27 -10.04 -4.80
N GLN A 41 -9.44 -9.67 -4.26
CA GLN A 41 -9.67 -9.59 -2.82
C GLN A 41 -9.57 -10.96 -2.14
N GLY A 42 -10.28 -11.98 -2.65
CA GLY A 42 -10.24 -13.33 -2.09
C GLY A 42 -8.85 -13.96 -2.16
N THR A 43 -8.17 -13.82 -3.31
CA THR A 43 -6.79 -14.30 -3.49
C THR A 43 -5.84 -13.60 -2.52
N SER A 44 -5.98 -12.28 -2.32
CA SER A 44 -5.18 -11.54 -1.35
C SER A 44 -5.38 -12.04 0.07
N LEU A 45 -6.62 -12.26 0.50
CA LEU A 45 -6.90 -12.78 1.83
C LEU A 45 -6.30 -14.17 2.03
N ALA A 46 -6.40 -15.05 1.03
CA ALA A 46 -5.84 -16.40 1.09
C ALA A 46 -4.30 -16.39 1.22
N VAL A 47 -3.61 -15.49 0.51
CA VAL A 47 -2.14 -15.35 0.59
C VAL A 47 -1.68 -14.66 1.87
N MET A 48 -2.54 -13.89 2.54
CA MET A 48 -2.16 -13.17 3.77
C MET A 48 -2.02 -14.10 4.98
N ILE A 49 -2.79 -15.18 5.07
CA ILE A 49 -2.82 -16.04 6.28
C ILE A 49 -1.57 -16.93 6.41
N PRO A 50 -1.20 -17.77 5.42
CA PRO A 50 -0.16 -18.80 5.66
C PRO A 50 1.30 -18.27 5.68
N PRO A 51 1.76 -17.43 4.72
CA PRO A 51 3.15 -16.99 4.66
C PRO A 51 3.42 -15.61 5.30
N ILE A 52 2.50 -14.65 5.24
CA ILE A 52 2.75 -13.29 5.76
C ILE A 52 2.32 -13.20 7.22
N GLY A 53 1.08 -13.57 7.52
CA GLY A 53 0.49 -13.45 8.84
C GLY A 53 1.27 -14.23 9.89
N ILE A 54 1.52 -15.52 9.65
CA ILE A 54 2.18 -16.41 10.63
C ILE A 54 3.65 -16.01 10.84
N PHE A 55 4.44 -15.92 9.77
CA PHE A 55 5.88 -15.68 9.91
C PHE A 55 6.19 -14.26 10.38
N ALA A 56 5.50 -13.25 9.87
CA ALA A 56 5.70 -11.88 10.35
C ALA A 56 5.26 -11.76 11.81
N ALA A 57 4.05 -12.23 12.17
CA ALA A 57 3.59 -12.16 13.55
C ALA A 57 4.52 -12.90 14.52
N TYR A 58 5.08 -14.04 14.11
CA TYR A 58 6.08 -14.75 14.91
C TYR A 58 7.34 -13.91 15.16
N VAL A 59 7.87 -13.24 14.13
CA VAL A 59 9.03 -12.34 14.27
C VAL A 59 8.69 -11.15 15.18
N TYR A 60 7.54 -10.51 15.01
CA TYR A 60 7.11 -9.40 15.88
C TYR A 60 6.87 -9.86 17.33
N TYR A 61 6.31 -11.06 17.52
CA TYR A 61 6.11 -11.65 18.84
C TYR A 61 7.44 -11.92 19.54
N ARG A 62 8.41 -12.52 18.84
CA ARG A 62 9.76 -12.78 19.37
C ARG A 62 10.50 -11.50 19.77
N ASN A 63 10.20 -10.39 19.11
CA ASN A 63 10.76 -9.07 19.42
C ASN A 63 9.96 -8.27 20.46
N GLY A 64 8.92 -8.86 21.07
CA GLY A 64 8.14 -8.21 22.14
C GLY A 64 7.16 -7.14 21.67
N TYR A 65 6.88 -7.03 20.37
CA TYR A 65 5.98 -6.01 19.80
C TYR A 65 4.50 -6.44 19.75
N VAL A 66 4.16 -7.62 20.28
CA VAL A 66 2.80 -8.18 20.23
C VAL A 66 2.19 -8.19 21.62
N GLN A 67 1.10 -7.43 21.79
CA GLN A 67 0.31 -7.41 23.02
C GLN A 67 -0.73 -8.53 23.01
N ILE A 68 -0.36 -9.70 23.53
CA ILE A 68 -1.19 -10.92 23.54
C ILE A 68 -2.62 -10.71 24.09
N PRO A 69 -2.85 -9.95 25.18
CA PRO A 69 -4.21 -9.72 25.68
C PRO A 69 -5.11 -8.99 24.67
N VAL A 70 -4.54 -8.12 23.83
CA VAL A 70 -5.27 -7.37 22.80
C VAL A 70 -5.58 -8.25 21.59
N VAL A 71 -4.65 -9.16 21.24
CA VAL A 71 -4.79 -10.03 20.08
C VAL A 71 -6.08 -10.85 20.13
N GLY A 72 -6.43 -11.43 21.28
CA GLY A 72 -7.64 -12.26 21.42
C GLY A 72 -8.93 -11.51 21.10
N TRP A 73 -9.09 -10.31 21.68
CA TRP A 73 -10.28 -9.48 21.45
C TRP A 73 -10.37 -8.98 20.02
N VAL A 74 -9.25 -8.50 19.47
CA VAL A 74 -9.21 -8.02 18.08
C VAL A 74 -9.46 -9.16 17.11
N ALA A 75 -8.89 -10.35 17.35
CA ALA A 75 -9.12 -11.53 16.51
C ALA A 75 -10.59 -11.98 16.54
N ALA A 76 -11.21 -12.00 17.72
CA ALA A 76 -12.63 -12.35 17.84
C ALA A 76 -13.53 -11.37 17.07
N GLY A 77 -13.32 -10.06 17.25
CA GLY A 77 -14.04 -9.03 16.50
C GLY A 77 -13.78 -9.12 14.99
N PHE A 78 -12.54 -9.41 14.60
CA PHE A 78 -12.15 -9.59 13.20
C PHE A 78 -12.87 -10.79 12.56
N ILE A 79 -12.97 -11.93 13.26
CA ILE A 79 -13.70 -13.11 12.75
C ILE A 79 -15.15 -12.76 12.47
N VAL A 80 -15.83 -12.13 13.43
CA VAL A 80 -17.24 -11.75 13.28
C VAL A 80 -17.41 -10.75 12.13
N GLY A 81 -16.59 -9.71 12.08
CA GLY A 81 -16.63 -8.68 11.04
C GLY A 81 -16.29 -9.22 9.65
N ALA A 82 -15.29 -10.09 9.54
CA ALA A 82 -14.87 -10.69 8.27
C ALA A 82 -15.93 -11.65 7.72
N LEU A 83 -16.51 -12.52 8.57
CA LEU A 83 -17.57 -13.42 8.15
C LEU A 83 -18.85 -12.66 7.77
N GLY A 84 -19.22 -11.65 8.55
CA GLY A 84 -20.36 -10.77 8.23
C GLY A 84 -20.14 -10.02 6.93
N GLY A 85 -18.99 -9.36 6.78
CA GLY A 85 -18.61 -8.61 5.58
C GLY A 85 -18.55 -9.49 4.33
N ALA A 86 -17.96 -10.69 4.43
CA ALA A 86 -17.87 -11.64 3.31
C ALA A 86 -19.25 -12.08 2.81
N LYS A 87 -20.20 -12.30 3.72
CA LYS A 87 -21.59 -12.63 3.36
C LYS A 87 -22.30 -11.48 2.65
N LEU A 88 -21.89 -10.24 2.86
CA LEU A 88 -22.48 -9.06 2.23
C LEU A 88 -21.93 -8.81 0.82
N ILE A 89 -20.76 -9.33 0.47
CA ILE A 89 -20.10 -9.11 -0.84
C ILE A 89 -21.02 -9.34 -2.05
N PRO A 90 -21.82 -10.42 -2.13
CA PRO A 90 -22.69 -10.65 -3.28
C PRO A 90 -23.78 -9.59 -3.47
N PHE A 91 -24.12 -8.85 -2.41
CA PHE A 91 -25.18 -7.84 -2.41
C PHE A 91 -24.65 -6.41 -2.66
N VAL A 92 -23.33 -6.22 -2.71
CA VAL A 92 -22.70 -4.91 -2.88
C VAL A 92 -22.27 -4.71 -4.34
N PRO A 93 -22.73 -3.64 -5.01
CA PRO A 93 -22.29 -3.34 -6.37
C PRO A 93 -20.78 -3.11 -6.47
N LEU A 94 -20.14 -3.63 -7.53
CA LEU A 94 -18.70 -3.49 -7.77
C LEU A 94 -18.19 -2.02 -7.71
N PRO A 95 -18.90 -1.02 -8.26
CA PRO A 95 -18.46 0.37 -8.18
C PRO A 95 -18.35 0.87 -6.74
N VAL A 96 -19.28 0.47 -5.87
CA VAL A 96 -19.28 0.83 -4.44
C VAL A 96 -18.06 0.22 -3.77
N LEU A 97 -17.78 -1.06 -4.01
CA LEU A 97 -16.63 -1.78 -3.44
C LEU A 97 -15.29 -1.15 -3.85
N ARG A 98 -15.18 -0.73 -5.12
CA ARG A 98 -14.00 -0.05 -5.65
C ARG A 98 -13.79 1.33 -5.04
N VAL A 99 -14.86 2.15 -4.98
CA VAL A 99 -14.79 3.51 -4.44
C VAL A 99 -14.54 3.48 -2.93
N SER A 100 -15.21 2.59 -2.18
CA SER A 100 -15.02 2.48 -0.73
C SER A 100 -13.60 2.03 -0.39
N PHE A 101 -13.03 1.08 -1.14
CA PHE A 101 -11.64 0.66 -0.96
C PHE A 101 -10.68 1.83 -1.22
N GLY A 102 -10.82 2.54 -2.34
CA GLY A 102 -9.99 3.71 -2.65
C GLY A 102 -10.12 4.84 -1.61
N ALA A 103 -11.33 5.15 -1.17
CA ALA A 103 -11.60 6.16 -0.15
C ALA A 103 -10.96 5.81 1.20
N LEU A 104 -11.03 4.53 1.62
CA LEU A 104 -10.38 4.06 2.84
C LEU A 104 -8.86 4.22 2.77
N LEU A 105 -8.25 3.94 1.62
CA LEU A 105 -6.81 4.13 1.42
C LEU A 105 -6.40 5.60 1.50
N LEU A 106 -7.17 6.49 0.88
CA LEU A 106 -6.92 7.93 0.96
C LEU A 106 -7.07 8.45 2.40
N TYR A 107 -8.13 8.02 3.09
CA TYR A 107 -8.39 8.40 4.47
C TYR A 107 -7.26 7.96 5.42
N THR A 108 -6.87 6.68 5.36
CA THR A 108 -5.80 6.15 6.21
C THR A 108 -4.45 6.77 5.86
N GLY A 109 -4.12 6.93 4.58
CA GLY A 109 -2.92 7.64 4.14
C GLY A 109 -2.85 9.07 4.65
N PHE A 110 -3.97 9.79 4.56
CA PHE A 110 -4.08 11.17 5.08
C PHE A 110 -3.88 11.23 6.59
N LEU A 111 -4.52 10.33 7.36
CA LEU A 111 -4.33 10.25 8.80
C LEU A 111 -2.89 9.97 9.22
N PHE A 112 -2.19 9.07 8.50
CA PHE A 112 -0.79 8.76 8.77
C PHE A 112 0.13 9.97 8.54
N ILE A 113 -0.18 10.81 7.55
CA ILE A 113 0.60 12.02 7.22
C ILE A 113 0.36 13.12 8.26
N LEU A 114 -0.88 13.32 8.69
CA LEU A 114 -1.24 14.44 9.56
C LEU A 114 -1.00 14.18 11.05
N ASN A 115 -0.82 12.93 11.48
CA ASN A 115 -0.68 12.60 12.90
C ASN A 115 0.77 12.21 13.27
N PRO A 116 1.65 13.18 13.60
CA PRO A 116 3.03 12.91 14.01
C PRO A 116 3.16 12.11 15.32
N ALA A 117 2.09 11.94 16.10
CA ALA A 117 2.12 11.09 17.30
C ALA A 117 2.24 9.59 16.99
N ALA A 118 1.90 9.16 15.76
CA ALA A 118 2.19 7.81 15.28
C ALA A 118 3.71 7.53 15.19
N SER A 119 4.55 8.58 15.17
CA SER A 119 6.00 8.45 14.99
C SER A 119 6.75 7.93 16.21
N LYS A 120 6.19 8.00 17.44
CA LYS A 120 6.86 7.44 18.63
C LYS A 120 6.96 5.91 18.61
N SER A 121 6.16 5.24 17.77
CA SER A 121 6.24 3.80 17.51
C SER A 121 6.62 3.46 16.06
N ALA A 122 6.81 4.47 15.19
CA ALA A 122 7.32 4.32 13.82
C ALA A 122 8.86 4.38 13.74
N ALA A 123 9.55 4.26 14.87
CA ALA A 123 11.02 4.18 14.95
C ALA A 123 11.61 2.89 14.36
N ALA A 124 10.79 2.04 13.73
CA ALA A 124 11.23 0.87 12.99
C ALA A 124 10.95 1.00 11.48
N MET A 125 10.96 2.20 10.91
CA MET A 125 11.07 2.36 9.46
C MET A 125 12.54 2.09 9.10
N PRO A 126 12.92 0.96 8.45
CA PRO A 126 14.29 0.81 7.99
C PRO A 126 14.44 1.82 6.86
N SER A 127 15.34 2.79 7.04
CA SER A 127 15.67 3.89 6.13
C SER A 127 15.79 3.45 4.66
N ALA A 128 16.12 2.18 4.40
CA ALA A 128 16.18 1.58 3.07
C ALA A 128 14.90 1.71 2.24
N ILE A 129 13.70 1.46 2.78
CA ILE A 129 12.45 1.49 1.97
C ILE A 129 12.01 2.91 1.72
N ALA A 130 12.10 3.78 2.74
CA ALA A 130 11.84 5.20 2.58
C ALA A 130 12.79 5.80 1.53
N THR A 131 14.06 5.38 1.53
CA THR A 131 15.06 5.78 0.53
C THR A 131 14.71 5.24 -0.84
N ILE A 132 14.35 3.96 -0.97
CA ILE A 132 13.99 3.36 -2.26
C ILE A 132 12.72 4.01 -2.84
N LEU A 133 11.69 4.24 -2.02
CA LEU A 133 10.47 4.93 -2.44
C LEU A 133 10.76 6.37 -2.83
N THR A 134 11.58 7.10 -2.06
CA THR A 134 11.98 8.47 -2.38
C THR A 134 12.81 8.54 -3.67
N LEU A 135 13.71 7.57 -3.91
CA LEU A 135 14.51 7.49 -5.12
C LEU A 135 13.67 7.17 -6.36
N ILE A 136 12.69 6.27 -6.22
CA ILE A 136 11.78 5.90 -7.32
C ILE A 136 10.85 7.08 -7.64
N LEU A 137 10.23 7.69 -6.63
CA LEU A 137 9.39 8.88 -6.80
C LEU A 137 10.20 10.05 -7.37
N GLY A 138 11.40 10.30 -6.86
CA GLY A 138 12.30 11.35 -7.33
C GLY A 138 12.70 11.17 -8.79
N ARG A 139 12.95 9.93 -9.24
CA ARG A 139 13.25 9.65 -10.66
C ARG A 139 12.04 9.87 -11.58
N ILE A 140 10.83 9.50 -11.14
CA ILE A 140 9.61 9.65 -11.95
C ILE A 140 9.21 11.13 -12.07
N LEU A 141 9.22 11.86 -10.95
CA LEU A 141 8.95 13.30 -10.93
C LEU A 141 10.03 14.09 -11.67
N GLY A 142 11.30 13.72 -11.51
CA GLY A 142 12.43 14.33 -12.22
C GLY A 142 12.33 14.19 -13.74
N LYS A 143 11.93 13.01 -14.23
CA LYS A 143 11.69 12.80 -15.67
C LYS A 143 10.55 13.68 -16.21
N LYS A 144 9.42 13.73 -15.50
CA LYS A 144 8.28 14.59 -15.89
C LYS A 144 8.64 16.08 -15.88
N LEU A 145 9.44 16.53 -14.91
CA LEU A 145 9.92 17.91 -14.84
C LEU A 145 10.93 18.24 -15.94
N ALA A 146 11.83 17.31 -16.28
CA ALA A 146 12.79 17.48 -17.37
C ALA A 146 12.10 17.53 -18.74
N GLU A 147 11.08 16.71 -18.97
CA GLU A 147 10.23 16.78 -20.16
C GLU A 147 9.48 18.11 -20.24
N LYS A 148 8.88 18.56 -19.12
CA LYS A 148 8.19 19.85 -19.07
C LYS A 148 9.15 21.03 -19.30
N ARG A 149 10.40 20.95 -18.82
CA ARG A 149 11.45 21.98 -19.04
C ARG A 149 11.94 22.03 -20.48
N LYS A 150 12.00 20.89 -21.18
CA LYS A 150 12.32 20.83 -22.62
C LYS A 150 11.18 21.34 -23.50
N ALA A 151 9.93 21.22 -23.02
CA ALA A 151 8.75 21.74 -23.71
C ALA A 151 8.55 23.27 -23.51
N ILE A 152 9.29 23.89 -22.59
CA ILE A 152 9.33 25.35 -22.46
C ILE A 152 10.34 25.85 -23.51
N PRO A 153 9.90 26.57 -24.55
CA PRO A 153 10.82 27.14 -25.52
C PRO A 153 11.83 28.04 -24.81
N PRO A 154 13.10 28.05 -25.26
CA PRO A 154 14.09 28.95 -24.68
C PRO A 154 13.56 30.39 -24.73
N PRO A 155 13.79 31.22 -23.70
CA PRO A 155 13.41 32.62 -23.77
C PRO A 155 14.03 33.21 -25.04
N SER A 156 13.16 33.72 -25.93
CA SER A 156 13.55 34.32 -27.21
C SER A 156 14.64 35.36 -26.94
N SER A 157 15.82 35.15 -27.52
CA SER A 157 16.98 36.03 -27.40
C SER A 157 16.82 37.35 -28.16
N GLU A 158 15.61 37.88 -28.28
CA GLU A 158 15.31 39.14 -28.93
C GLU A 158 14.45 40.00 -28.00
N ILE A 159 15.12 40.72 -27.11
CA ILE A 159 14.86 42.16 -26.99
C ILE A 159 16.22 42.81 -27.20
N GLU A 160 16.61 42.85 -28.47
CA GLU A 160 17.67 43.72 -28.96
C GLU A 160 17.19 45.15 -28.70
N TYR A 161 17.75 45.79 -27.67
CA TYR A 161 17.54 47.21 -27.44
C TYR A 161 18.23 47.96 -28.58
N HIS A 162 17.48 48.31 -29.61
CA HIS A 162 17.86 49.37 -30.53
C HIS A 162 17.87 50.69 -29.75
N ILE A 163 19.06 51.11 -29.33
CA ILE A 163 19.38 52.48 -28.92
C ILE A 163 20.24 53.10 -30.02
#